data_AF-A0A7V5V493-F1
#
_entry.id   AF-A0A7V5V493-F1
#
_cell.length_a   1.000
_cell.length_b   1.000
_cell.length_c   1.000
_cell.angle_alpha   90.00
_cell.angle_beta   90.00
_cell.angle_gamma   90.00
#
_symmetry.space_group_name_H-M   'P 1'
#
loop_
_entity.id
_entity.type
_entity.pdbx_description
1 polymer ?
#
loop_
_entity_poly.entity_id
_entity_poly.type
_entity_poly.pdbx_seq_one_letter_code
_entity_poly.pdbx_strand_id
1 'polypeptide(L)'
;MSKNLSELSARQGLENNLFEKLANKADRHEIAKEYLIGKATVTGSISFYDFLKAENKDKKIYVCNGSACLCAGTQGKLKEQLSRYFDQHEMGHMTCLGRCHENSAFHYQGQNYSGLNPDQLEQVIQGKHSVLDDYNVGA
;
A
#
# COMPACT_ATOMS: atom_id res chain seq x y z
N MET A 1 -7.15 15.38 3.18
CA MET A 1 -6.15 15.24 2.10
C MET A 1 -4.93 16.08 2.47
N SER A 2 -3.70 15.63 2.25
CA SER A 2 -2.52 16.46 2.57
C SER A 2 -2.45 17.67 1.63
N LYS A 3 -2.03 18.85 2.11
CA LYS A 3 -1.86 20.04 1.27
C LYS A 3 -1.03 19.76 0.01
N ASN A 4 0.01 18.93 0.15
CA ASN A 4 0.91 18.59 -0.94
C ASN A 4 0.21 17.83 -2.08
N LEU A 5 -0.72 16.91 -1.77
CA LEU A 5 -1.46 16.17 -2.79
C LEU A 5 -2.41 17.08 -3.59
N SER A 6 -3.07 18.01 -2.88
CA SER A 6 -3.98 18.97 -3.49
C SER A 6 -3.25 19.95 -4.41
N GLU A 7 -2.09 20.48 -4.00
CA GLU A 7 -1.26 21.37 -4.83
C GLU A 7 -0.70 20.68 -6.09
N LEU A 8 -0.29 19.40 -5.97
CA LEU A 8 0.22 18.63 -7.12
C LEU A 8 -0.89 18.30 -8.13
N SER A 9 -2.13 18.19 -7.67
CA SER A 9 -3.31 17.98 -8.53
C SER A 9 -3.87 19.29 -9.11
N ALA A 10 -3.51 20.45 -8.54
CA ALA A 10 -4.09 21.74 -8.91
C ALA A 10 -3.63 22.26 -10.28
N ARG A 11 -2.46 21.84 -10.79
CA ARG A 11 -1.90 22.37 -12.05
C ARG A 11 -2.66 21.96 -13.31
N GLN A 12 -3.10 20.71 -13.39
CA GLN A 12 -3.74 20.14 -14.59
C GLN A 12 -5.13 19.56 -14.27
N GLY A 13 -5.65 19.81 -13.07
CA GLY A 13 -6.93 19.29 -12.60
C GLY A 13 -6.87 17.82 -12.18
N LEU A 14 -8.03 17.30 -11.74
CA LEU A 14 -8.16 15.93 -11.25
C LEU A 14 -8.06 14.88 -12.37
N GLU A 15 -8.50 15.21 -13.59
CA GLU A 15 -8.48 14.30 -14.73
C GLU A 15 -7.05 14.02 -15.24
N ASN A 16 -6.13 14.96 -15.05
CA ASN A 16 -4.74 14.82 -15.46
C ASN A 16 -3.81 14.97 -14.25
N ASN A 17 -4.04 14.16 -13.22
CA ASN A 17 -3.29 14.22 -11.96
C ASN A 17 -1.83 13.77 -12.13
N LEU A 18 -0.90 14.60 -11.65
CA LEU A 18 0.54 14.32 -11.65
C LEU A 18 0.89 12.99 -10.97
N PHE A 19 0.23 12.62 -9.87
CA PHE A 19 0.52 11.36 -9.18
C PHE A 19 0.20 10.13 -10.03
N GLU A 20 -0.92 10.15 -10.73
CA GLU A 20 -1.31 9.05 -11.61
C GLU A 20 -0.33 8.93 -12.78
N LYS A 21 0.13 10.06 -13.34
CA LYS A 21 1.19 10.06 -14.37
C LYS A 21 2.50 9.48 -13.85
N LEU A 22 2.91 9.86 -12.63
CA LEU A 22 4.12 9.32 -12.00
C LEU A 22 3.99 7.81 -11.75
N ALA A 23 2.81 7.33 -11.34
CA ALA A 23 2.54 5.91 -11.12
C ALA A 23 2.53 5.10 -12.43
N ASN A 24 2.04 5.68 -13.53
CA ASN A 24 1.95 5.04 -14.85
C ASN A 24 3.30 4.94 -15.59
N LYS A 25 4.43 5.23 -14.92
CA LYS A 25 5.81 5.05 -15.44
C LYS A 25 6.09 5.77 -16.76
N ALA A 26 5.45 6.91 -17.00
CA ALA A 26 5.78 7.75 -18.14
C ALA A 26 7.20 8.34 -18.01
N ASP A 27 7.80 8.74 -19.13
CA ASP A 27 9.15 9.30 -19.14
C ASP A 27 9.22 10.54 -18.25
N ARG A 28 10.19 10.57 -17.32
CA ARG A 28 10.38 11.67 -16.36
C ARG A 28 10.57 13.02 -17.05
N HIS A 29 11.17 13.03 -18.24
CA HIS A 29 11.38 14.23 -19.05
C HIS A 29 10.07 14.73 -19.67
N GLU A 30 9.21 13.82 -20.10
CA GLU A 30 7.88 14.18 -20.61
C GLU A 30 7.00 14.75 -19.50
N ILE A 31 6.95 14.08 -18.34
CA ILE A 31 6.21 14.57 -17.16
C ILE A 31 6.72 15.95 -16.74
N ALA A 32 8.04 16.14 -16.67
CA ALA A 32 8.63 17.44 -16.31
C ALA A 32 8.20 18.55 -17.27
N LYS A 33 8.14 18.27 -18.58
CA LYS A 33 7.73 19.21 -19.61
C LYS A 33 6.22 19.48 -19.57
N GLU A 34 5.39 18.45 -19.48
CA GLU A 34 3.93 18.52 -19.45
C GLU A 34 3.44 19.33 -18.25
N TYR A 35 4.03 19.09 -17.07
CA TYR A 35 3.61 19.74 -15.84
C TYR A 35 4.41 21.01 -15.53
N LEU A 36 5.35 21.42 -16.38
CA LEU A 36 6.20 22.60 -16.20
C LEU A 36 6.95 22.59 -14.84
N ILE A 37 7.51 21.43 -14.47
CA ILE A 37 8.29 21.24 -13.24
C ILE A 37 9.70 20.74 -13.54
N GLY A 38 10.62 20.95 -12.61
CA GLY A 38 12.00 20.48 -12.75
C GLY A 38 12.09 18.95 -12.77
N LYS A 39 12.99 18.40 -13.59
CA LYS A 39 13.33 16.95 -13.62
C LYS A 39 13.76 16.44 -12.24
N ALA A 40 14.44 17.29 -11.46
CA ALA A 40 14.83 17.00 -10.08
C ALA A 40 13.60 16.83 -9.17
N THR A 41 12.57 17.65 -9.34
CA THR A 41 11.29 17.52 -8.61
C THR A 41 10.60 16.21 -8.94
N VAL A 42 10.49 15.85 -10.23
CA VAL A 42 9.92 14.57 -10.68
C VAL A 42 10.67 13.39 -10.03
N THR A 43 12.00 13.39 -10.14
CA THR A 43 12.83 12.32 -9.58
C THR A 43 12.73 12.27 -8.05
N GLY A 44 12.73 13.43 -7.40
CA GLY A 44 12.54 13.56 -5.96
C GLY A 44 11.21 12.97 -5.52
N SER A 45 10.10 13.33 -6.16
CA SER A 45 8.78 12.78 -5.87
C SER A 45 8.72 11.27 -6.03
N ILE A 46 9.26 10.72 -7.12
CA ILE A 46 9.31 9.26 -7.35
C ILE A 46 10.11 8.57 -6.25
N SER A 47 11.24 9.15 -5.85
CA SER A 47 12.08 8.61 -4.76
C SER A 47 11.49 8.80 -3.36
N PHE A 48 10.53 9.72 -3.20
CA PHE A 48 9.97 10.07 -1.90
C PHE A 48 8.78 9.19 -1.54
N TYR A 49 7.82 9.03 -2.46
CA TYR A 49 6.59 8.28 -2.20
C TYR A 49 6.81 6.78 -2.33
N ASP A 50 6.48 6.03 -1.28
CA ASP A 50 6.81 4.61 -1.19
C ASP A 50 6.35 3.81 -2.41
N PHE A 51 5.10 3.93 -2.84
CA PHE A 51 4.58 3.14 -3.97
C PHE A 51 5.13 3.56 -5.36
N LEU A 52 5.81 4.70 -5.45
CA LEU A 52 6.48 5.13 -6.69
C LEU A 52 7.94 4.65 -6.77
N LYS A 53 8.52 4.25 -5.64
CA LYS A 53 9.89 3.74 -5.57
C LYS A 53 10.04 2.43 -6.34
N ALA A 54 11.19 2.24 -6.97
CA ALA A 54 11.48 1.04 -7.75
C ALA A 54 11.41 -0.23 -6.89
N GLU A 55 11.83 -0.12 -5.63
CA GLU A 55 11.84 -1.19 -4.63
C GLU A 55 10.43 -1.71 -4.29
N ASN A 56 9.38 -0.91 -4.54
CA ASN A 56 8.00 -1.32 -4.29
C ASN A 56 7.28 -1.89 -5.52
N LYS A 57 7.93 -1.89 -6.69
CA LYS A 57 7.33 -2.32 -7.96
C LYS A 57 6.95 -3.80 -8.00
N ASP A 58 7.74 -4.65 -7.35
CA ASP A 58 7.59 -6.12 -7.40
C ASP A 58 6.93 -6.69 -6.13
N LYS A 59 6.39 -5.82 -5.26
CA LYS A 59 5.69 -6.25 -4.04
C LYS A 59 4.30 -6.77 -4.40
N LYS A 60 4.00 -7.98 -3.93
CA LYS A 60 2.70 -8.64 -4.12
C LYS A 60 1.79 -8.49 -2.90
N ILE A 61 2.38 -8.34 -1.72
CA ILE A 61 1.69 -8.27 -0.45
C ILE A 61 2.33 -7.21 0.44
N TYR A 62 1.52 -6.50 1.23
CA TYR A 62 2.01 -5.46 2.13
C TYR A 62 1.58 -5.73 3.57
N VAL A 63 2.56 -5.85 4.47
CA VAL A 63 2.32 -6.04 5.90
C VAL A 63 2.19 -4.68 6.59
N CYS A 64 1.16 -4.51 7.42
CA CYS A 64 0.94 -3.25 8.13
C CYS A 64 2.11 -2.94 9.08
N ASN A 65 2.65 -1.72 8.99
CA ASN A 65 3.61 -1.16 9.94
C ASN A 65 3.03 0.04 10.71
N GLY A 66 1.70 0.12 10.82
CA GLY A 66 1.03 1.12 11.65
C GLY A 66 1.28 0.88 13.14
N SER A 67 1.29 1.96 13.92
CA SER A 67 1.63 1.94 15.36
C SER A 67 0.83 0.92 16.16
N ALA A 68 -0.49 0.83 15.97
CA ALA A 68 -1.33 -0.13 16.68
C ALA A 68 -0.87 -1.59 16.46
N CYS A 69 -0.65 -1.97 15.20
CA CYS A 69 -0.17 -3.31 14.85
C CYS A 69 1.25 -3.59 15.37
N LEU A 70 2.13 -2.59 15.36
CA LEU A 70 3.47 -2.72 15.90
C LEU A 70 3.44 -2.90 17.43
N CYS A 71 2.64 -2.09 18.13
CA CYS A 71 2.44 -2.21 19.58
C CYS A 71 1.83 -3.55 19.97
N ALA A 72 0.94 -4.12 19.15
CA ALA A 72 0.37 -5.44 19.39
C ALA A 72 1.37 -6.60 19.18
N GLY A 73 2.54 -6.35 18.55
CA GLY A 73 3.58 -7.37 18.33
C GLY A 73 3.19 -8.51 17.38
N THR A 74 2.03 -8.43 16.73
CA THR A 74 1.46 -9.52 15.92
C THR A 74 2.13 -9.68 14.55
N GLN A 75 2.77 -8.63 14.04
CA GLN A 75 3.29 -8.58 12.68
C GLN A 75 4.50 -9.50 12.43
N GLY A 76 5.24 -9.87 13.47
CA GLY A 76 6.33 -10.85 13.35
C GLY A 76 5.79 -12.24 12.96
N LYS A 77 4.77 -12.71 13.69
CA LYS A 77 4.11 -13.99 13.42
C LYS A 77 3.44 -14.00 12.04
N LEU A 78 2.77 -12.91 11.67
CA LEU A 78 2.16 -12.79 10.34
C LEU A 78 3.20 -12.92 9.22
N LYS A 79 4.34 -12.23 9.34
CA LYS A 79 5.43 -12.32 8.35
C LYS A 79 5.95 -13.75 8.19
N GLU A 80 6.10 -14.49 9.29
CA GLU A 80 6.53 -15.89 9.27
C GLU A 80 5.50 -16.82 8.60
N GLN A 81 4.21 -16.53 8.75
CA GLN A 81 3.17 -17.28 8.05
C GLN A 81 3.17 -16.95 6.55
N LEU A 82 3.34 -15.67 6.20
CA LEU A 82 3.37 -15.21 4.81
C LEU A 82 4.62 -15.68 4.05
N SER A 83 5.76 -15.85 4.72
CA SER A 83 7.00 -16.32 4.10
C SER A 83 6.93 -17.75 3.56
N ARG A 84 5.85 -18.48 3.84
CA ARG A 84 5.55 -19.80 3.22
C ARG A 84 5.00 -19.68 1.81
N TYR A 85 4.48 -18.51 1.45
CA TYR A 85 3.78 -18.26 0.18
C TYR A 85 4.47 -17.19 -0.68
N PHE A 86 5.22 -16.29 -0.05
CA PHE A 86 5.90 -15.19 -0.73
C PHE A 86 7.36 -15.11 -0.32
N ASP A 87 8.21 -14.77 -1.27
CA ASP A 87 9.58 -14.44 -0.99
C ASP A 87 9.69 -13.10 -0.26
N GLN A 88 10.79 -12.89 0.47
CA GLN A 88 11.04 -11.64 1.17
C GLN A 88 11.02 -10.41 0.24
N HIS A 89 11.47 -10.57 -1.01
CA HIS A 89 11.46 -9.49 -1.99
C HIS A 89 10.05 -9.12 -2.48
N GLU A 90 9.07 -10.02 -2.36
CA GLU A 90 7.66 -9.79 -2.74
C GLU A 90 6.84 -9.19 -1.59
N MET A 91 7.38 -9.24 -0.37
CA MET A 91 6.75 -8.68 0.83
C MET A 91 7.17 -7.23 1.06
N GLY A 92 6.20 -6.32 1.09
CA GLY A 92 6.36 -4.89 1.34
C GLY A 92 5.70 -4.46 2.64
N HIS A 93 5.67 -3.14 2.85
CA HIS A 93 5.03 -2.51 4.00
C HIS A 93 4.03 -1.45 3.57
N MET A 94 2.94 -1.32 4.33
CA MET A 94 1.95 -0.26 4.15
C MET A 94 1.56 0.33 5.51
N THR A 95 1.64 1.65 5.61
CA THR A 95 1.39 2.36 6.86
C THR A 95 -0.09 2.53 7.11
N CYS A 96 -0.60 1.76 8.07
CA CYS A 96 -2.01 1.67 8.46
C CYS A 96 -2.92 1.05 7.38
N LEU A 97 -3.71 0.07 7.77
CA LEU A 97 -4.68 -0.60 6.90
C LEU A 97 -6.12 -0.48 7.41
N GLY A 98 -6.37 0.37 8.42
CA GLY A 98 -7.69 0.53 9.03
C GLY A 98 -8.16 -0.63 9.92
N ARG A 99 -7.41 -1.74 9.99
CA ARG A 99 -7.76 -2.95 10.75
C ARG A 99 -7.03 -3.04 12.10
N CYS A 100 -6.95 -1.90 12.80
CA CYS A 100 -6.18 -1.77 14.04
C CYS A 100 -6.74 -2.60 15.20
N HIS A 101 -8.06 -2.84 15.22
CA HIS A 101 -8.73 -3.57 16.29
C HIS A 101 -8.45 -5.09 16.25
N GLU A 102 -8.33 -5.67 15.05
CA GLU A 102 -7.99 -7.09 14.84
C GLU A 102 -6.49 -7.37 14.87
N ASN A 103 -5.66 -6.37 14.54
CA ASN A 103 -4.21 -6.53 14.35
C ASN A 103 -3.86 -7.56 13.26
N SER A 104 -2.59 -7.99 13.15
CA SER A 104 -2.14 -8.91 12.09
C SER A 104 -2.58 -8.47 10.68
N ALA A 105 -2.62 -7.17 10.42
CA ALA A 105 -3.19 -6.64 9.20
C ALA A 105 -2.21 -6.70 8.01
N PHE A 106 -2.72 -7.05 6.83
CA PHE A 106 -1.99 -7.04 5.56
C PHE A 106 -2.90 -6.67 4.38
N HIS A 107 -2.30 -6.20 3.30
CA HIS A 107 -2.99 -5.88 2.03
C HIS A 107 -2.56 -6.88 0.95
N TYR A 108 -3.53 -7.50 0.29
CA TYR A 108 -3.30 -8.44 -0.79
C TYR A 108 -4.41 -8.31 -1.85
N GLN A 109 -4.02 -8.25 -3.13
CA GLN A 109 -4.95 -8.18 -4.28
C GLN A 109 -6.08 -7.14 -4.15
N GLY A 110 -5.77 -5.93 -3.66
CA GLY A 110 -6.74 -4.84 -3.56
C GLY A 110 -7.60 -4.87 -2.30
N GLN A 111 -7.44 -5.86 -1.41
CA GLN A 111 -8.23 -6.00 -0.20
C GLN A 111 -7.34 -5.98 1.06
N ASN A 112 -7.86 -5.40 2.15
CA ASN A 112 -7.22 -5.42 3.46
C ASN A 112 -7.77 -6.58 4.30
N TYR A 113 -6.86 -7.37 4.87
CA TYR A 113 -7.14 -8.53 5.72
C TYR A 113 -6.48 -8.34 7.09
N SER A 114 -6.96 -9.06 8.10
CA SER A 114 -6.46 -9.05 9.49
C SER A 114 -7.02 -10.27 10.23
N GLY A 115 -6.46 -10.59 11.40
CA GLY A 115 -7.07 -11.55 12.32
C GLY A 115 -7.25 -13.00 11.82
N LEU A 116 -6.70 -13.36 10.65
CA LEU A 116 -6.91 -14.68 10.04
C LEU A 116 -6.10 -15.76 10.75
N ASN A 117 -6.72 -16.93 10.92
CA ASN A 117 -6.00 -18.15 11.28
C ASN A 117 -5.21 -18.68 10.06
N PRO A 118 -4.29 -19.66 10.24
CA PRO A 118 -3.48 -20.20 9.14
C PRO A 118 -4.29 -20.74 7.96
N ASP A 119 -5.41 -21.42 8.22
CA ASP A 119 -6.25 -22.03 7.18
C ASP A 119 -6.98 -20.96 6.37
N GLN A 120 -7.52 -19.94 7.04
CA GLN A 120 -8.14 -18.78 6.39
C GLN A 120 -7.14 -17.99 5.56
N LEU A 121 -5.91 -17.81 6.08
CA LEU A 121 -4.84 -17.15 5.34
C LEU A 121 -4.53 -17.92 4.04
N GLU A 122 -4.41 -19.25 4.11
CA GLU A 122 -4.21 -20.08 2.92
C GLU A 122 -5.36 -19.93 1.91
N GLN A 123 -6.62 -19.93 2.38
CA GLN A 123 -7.76 -19.72 1.49
C GLN A 123 -7.74 -18.34 0.81
N VAL A 124 -7.29 -17.28 1.50
CA VAL A 124 -7.09 -15.94 0.90
C VAL A 124 -6.03 -15.99 -0.20
N ILE A 125 -4.88 -16.63 0.07
CA ILE A 125 -3.79 -16.78 -0.91
C ILE A 125 -4.26 -17.54 -2.16
N GLN A 126 -5.11 -18.55 -1.97
CA GLN A 126 -5.70 -19.35 -3.06
C GLN A 126 -6.89 -18.66 -3.77
N GLY A 127 -7.27 -17.44 -3.37
CA GLY A 127 -8.39 -16.71 -3.96
C GLY A 127 -9.78 -17.28 -3.63
N LYS A 128 -9.91 -18.07 -2.56
CA LYS A 128 -11.13 -18.79 -2.17
C LYS A 128 -11.85 -18.15 -0.97
N HIS A 129 -11.37 -17.02 -0.46
CA HIS A 129 -11.87 -16.41 0.76
C HIS A 129 -12.16 -14.92 0.58
N SER A 130 -13.42 -14.53 0.78
CA SER A 130 -13.83 -13.14 0.95
C SER A 130 -14.19 -12.93 2.42
N VAL A 131 -13.48 -12.02 3.10
CA VAL A 131 -13.86 -11.60 4.45
C VAL A 131 -14.87 -10.47 4.31
N LEU A 132 -16.10 -10.69 4.76
CA LEU A 132 -17.03 -9.61 5.06
C LEU A 132 -16.85 -9.25 6.53
N ASP A 133 -16.61 -7.97 6.80
CA ASP A 133 -16.54 -7.52 8.18
C ASP A 133 -17.95 -7.53 8.78
N ASP A 134 -18.11 -8.15 9.95
CA ASP A 134 -19.35 -8.14 10.73
C ASP A 134 -19.10 -7.42 12.05
N TYR A 135 -19.69 -6.22 12.19
CA TYR A 135 -19.50 -5.36 13.34
C TYR A 135 -20.78 -5.31 14.18
N ASN A 136 -20.70 -5.76 15.43
CA ASN A 136 -21.76 -5.58 16.40
C ASN A 136 -21.41 -4.41 17.33
N VAL A 137 -22.16 -3.31 17.25
CA VAL A 137 -22.11 -2.24 18.24
C VAL A 137 -23.15 -2.53 19.32
N GLY A 138 -22.70 -2.70 20.57
CA GLY A 138 -23.60 -2.87 21.71
C GLY A 138 -24.48 -1.63 21.89
N ALA A 139 -25.78 -1.84 22.10
CA ALA A 139 -26.73 -0.80 22.48
C ALA A 139 -26.52 -0.34 23.93
#